data_AF-A0A3C0FDM7-F1
#
_entry.id   AF-A0A3C0FDM7-F1
#
_cell.length_a   1.000
_cell.length_b   1.000
_cell.length_c   1.000
_cell.angle_alpha   90.00
_cell.angle_beta   90.00
_cell.angle_gamma   90.00
#
_symmetry.space_group_name_H-M   'P 1'
#
loop_
_entity.id
_entity.type
_entity.pdbx_description
1 polymer ?
#
loop_
_entity_poly.entity_id
_entity_poly.type
_entity_poly.pdbx_seq_one_letter_code
_entity_poly.pdbx_strand_id
1 'polypeptide(L)'
;MRWIACPAIVLALLLCGLPGSGWAADSTGIAVFLDGLPVQFDVPAMIIDGRTMVPFRAIAEALHVTVTWEPSRRLVLAVGERAHVLLQVGSNTAHLNGLPHLLEVPPVIVADRTLIPLRFFAEAFGCRVEWSAATRTVAITSPPLKLVVIGFYALGDAETSSWTDLFGAPFPAKAGGHTDLVSELALGWYTIDAQGNLLTWSPRTAWQRPRGWEEVLSAARQFGLRTEMVVHETETGGLLSAVLGDEERIARAARAIALAAVRYDGVNLNLEKLGLYAQGEEQRRVQESFTRLVAELAPLLREAGRTLTLTLHPPNSSFRGYDYPALGRLADRIIIMAHDYGPRPEPLDRVIEAIELAVASVPRDRLILGISIPSENPESLIAKVGVAKRYRLQGISLWRLGLLTDDEWAALRKAVAVRP
;
A
#
# COMPACT_ATOMS: atom_id res chain seq x y z
N MET A 1 41.18 75.08 3.45
CA MET A 1 41.01 75.57 4.84
C MET A 1 40.06 74.64 5.58
N ARG A 2 40.57 74.04 6.66
CA ARG A 2 39.89 73.37 7.79
C ARG A 2 38.81 72.31 7.49
N TRP A 3 39.19 71.05 7.62
CA TRP A 3 38.32 70.00 8.19
C TRP A 3 39.10 69.27 9.29
N ILE A 4 38.47 69.15 10.45
CA ILE A 4 38.98 68.68 11.74
C ILE A 4 38.69 67.17 11.87
N ALA A 5 39.56 66.50 12.62
CA ALA A 5 39.66 65.05 12.83
C ALA A 5 38.55 64.42 13.72
N CYS A 6 38.30 63.12 13.45
CA CYS A 6 38.11 61.94 14.33
C CYS A 6 37.15 61.96 15.56
N PRO A 7 36.73 60.78 16.10
CA PRO A 7 36.74 59.41 15.57
C PRO A 7 35.43 58.61 15.81
N ALA A 8 35.43 57.39 15.26
CA ALA A 8 34.42 56.34 15.34
C ALA A 8 34.15 55.80 16.76
N ILE A 9 32.88 55.45 17.01
CA ILE A 9 32.45 54.54 18.08
C ILE A 9 31.81 53.32 17.40
N VAL A 10 32.45 52.17 17.56
CA VAL A 10 31.96 50.85 17.16
C VAL A 10 31.16 50.28 18.33
N LEU A 11 29.86 50.02 18.13
CA LEU A 11 29.00 49.32 19.09
C LEU A 11 28.82 47.87 18.65
N ALA A 12 29.56 46.97 19.29
CA ALA A 12 29.41 45.52 19.13
C ALA A 12 28.28 45.01 20.04
N LEU A 13 27.16 44.62 19.43
CA LEU A 13 26.05 43.92 20.10
C LEU A 13 26.36 42.42 20.13
N LEU A 14 26.93 41.96 21.25
CA LEU A 14 26.97 40.54 21.63
C LEU A 14 25.57 40.12 22.09
N LEU A 15 24.80 39.47 21.21
CA LEU A 15 23.65 38.67 21.61
C LEU A 15 24.13 37.28 22.06
N CYS A 16 24.24 37.09 23.37
CA CYS A 16 24.30 35.78 24.00
C CYS A 16 23.00 35.02 23.70
N GLY A 17 23.02 34.15 22.69
CA GLY A 17 22.01 33.13 22.49
C GLY A 17 22.14 32.07 23.57
N LEU A 18 21.22 32.06 24.54
CA LEU A 18 21.05 30.95 25.47
C LEU A 18 20.79 29.67 24.67
N PRO A 19 21.48 28.54 24.94
CA PRO A 19 21.07 27.27 24.40
C PRO A 19 19.70 26.93 24.99
N GLY A 20 18.67 27.05 24.16
CA GLY A 20 17.35 26.53 24.46
C GLY A 20 17.52 25.05 24.79
N SER A 21 17.29 24.71 26.06
CA SER A 21 17.18 23.33 26.49
C SER A 21 15.99 22.74 25.75
N GLY A 22 16.26 22.07 24.63
CA GLY A 22 15.29 21.19 24.01
C GLY A 22 14.90 20.17 25.06
N TRP A 23 13.64 20.20 25.47
CA TRP A 23 13.05 19.12 26.23
C TRP A 23 13.12 17.89 25.34
N ALA A 24 14.12 17.05 25.55
CA ALA A 24 14.07 15.68 25.09
C ALA A 24 12.84 15.08 25.76
N ALA A 25 11.82 14.74 24.97
CA ALA A 25 10.72 13.93 25.44
C ALA A 25 11.30 12.59 25.89
N ASP A 26 11.37 12.40 27.21
CA ASP A 26 11.81 11.15 27.82
C ASP A 26 10.76 10.09 27.49
N SER A 27 11.04 9.28 26.46
CA SER A 27 10.14 8.22 26.00
C SER A 27 10.19 7.03 26.97
N THR A 28 9.58 7.20 28.14
CA THR A 28 9.53 6.16 29.19
C THR A 28 8.62 4.96 28.83
N GLY A 29 7.82 5.08 27.77
CA GLY A 29 6.91 4.04 27.29
C GLY A 29 7.59 2.93 26.46
N ILE A 30 6.90 1.80 26.32
CA ILE A 30 7.30 0.72 25.41
C ILE A 30 6.56 0.91 24.09
N ALA A 31 7.30 1.11 23.00
CA ALA A 31 6.71 1.19 21.67
C ALA A 31 6.51 -0.23 21.11
N VAL A 32 5.35 -0.49 20.50
CA VAL A 32 5.06 -1.78 19.86
C VAL A 32 4.69 -1.54 18.41
N PHE A 33 5.37 -2.23 17.50
CA PHE A 33 5.10 -2.20 16.07
C PHE A 33 4.68 -3.59 15.60
N LEU A 34 3.69 -3.65 14.73
CA LEU A 34 3.29 -4.85 14.01
C LEU A 34 3.42 -4.58 12.52
N ASP A 35 4.28 -5.35 11.85
CA ASP A 35 4.64 -5.20 10.44
C ASP A 35 5.07 -3.75 10.12
N GLY A 36 5.92 -3.16 10.97
CA GLY A 36 6.40 -1.78 10.83
C GLY A 36 5.39 -0.70 11.22
N LEU A 37 4.13 -1.05 11.48
CA LEU A 37 3.10 -0.09 11.88
C LEU A 37 2.97 0.01 13.41
N PRO A 38 2.88 1.22 13.98
CA PRO A 38 2.65 1.37 15.41
C PRO A 38 1.32 0.74 15.82
N VAL A 39 1.28 0.15 17.01
CA VAL A 39 0.07 -0.30 17.68
C VAL A 39 -0.26 0.71 18.78
N GLN A 40 -1.44 1.34 18.67
CA GLN A 40 -1.91 2.29 19.67
C GLN A 40 -2.56 1.55 20.83
N PHE A 41 -2.25 1.97 22.04
CA PHE A 41 -2.84 1.45 23.27
C PHE A 41 -3.50 2.58 24.05
N ASP A 42 -4.67 2.31 24.62
CA ASP A 42 -5.34 3.20 25.56
C ASP A 42 -4.73 3.11 26.97
N VAL A 43 -4.16 1.96 27.32
CA VAL A 43 -3.29 1.77 28.49
C VAL A 43 -1.88 1.42 28.01
N PRO A 44 -0.82 2.14 28.41
CA PRO A 44 0.53 1.88 27.94
C PRO A 44 1.00 0.45 28.18
N ALA A 45 1.78 -0.07 27.22
CA ALA A 45 2.53 -1.31 27.40
C ALA A 45 3.53 -1.15 28.57
N MET A 46 3.69 -2.21 29.37
CA MET A 46 4.52 -2.19 30.58
C MET A 46 5.33 -3.46 30.77
N ILE A 47 6.40 -3.38 31.56
CA ILE A 47 7.17 -4.56 31.96
C ILE A 47 6.68 -4.99 33.35
N ILE A 48 6.18 -6.21 33.46
CA ILE A 48 5.84 -6.86 34.74
C ILE A 48 6.69 -8.14 34.81
N ASP A 49 7.46 -8.30 35.88
CA ASP A 49 8.34 -9.46 36.11
C ASP A 49 9.21 -9.82 34.90
N GLY A 50 9.78 -8.79 34.26
CA GLY A 50 10.66 -8.96 33.10
C GLY A 50 9.94 -9.35 31.80
N ARG A 51 8.61 -9.22 31.72
CA ARG A 51 7.82 -9.47 30.51
C ARG A 51 7.02 -8.26 30.07
N THR A 52 7.02 -8.02 28.76
CA THR A 52 6.19 -6.98 28.15
C THR A 52 4.73 -7.42 28.16
N MET A 53 3.93 -6.65 28.87
CA MET A 53 2.49 -6.81 29.04
C MET A 53 1.78 -5.72 28.26
N VAL A 54 0.77 -6.10 27.48
CA VAL A 54 0.01 -5.17 26.63
C VAL A 54 -1.49 -5.39 26.76
N PRO A 55 -2.33 -4.34 26.58
CA PRO A 55 -3.76 -4.52 26.44
C PRO A 55 -4.07 -5.49 25.30
N PHE A 56 -4.75 -6.59 25.62
CA PHE A 56 -4.91 -7.69 24.65
C PHE A 56 -5.62 -7.26 23.36
N ARG A 57 -6.59 -6.35 23.47
CA ARG A 57 -7.51 -6.01 22.38
C ARG A 57 -6.80 -5.36 21.20
N ALA A 58 -5.89 -4.43 21.47
CA ALA A 58 -5.18 -3.70 20.42
C ALA A 58 -4.33 -4.62 19.53
N ILE A 59 -3.62 -5.58 20.13
CA ILE A 59 -2.82 -6.56 19.37
C ILE A 59 -3.73 -7.54 18.63
N ALA A 60 -4.80 -8.01 19.27
CA ALA A 60 -5.74 -8.92 18.64
C ALA A 60 -6.44 -8.29 17.43
N GLU A 61 -6.93 -7.06 17.53
CA GLU A 61 -7.53 -6.31 16.43
C GLU A 61 -6.54 -6.11 15.28
N ALA A 62 -5.30 -5.72 15.58
CA ALA A 62 -4.28 -5.53 14.56
C ALA A 62 -3.88 -6.84 13.85
N LEU A 63 -4.06 -7.98 14.50
CA LEU A 63 -3.87 -9.34 13.95
C LEU A 63 -5.15 -9.98 13.39
N HIS A 64 -6.29 -9.28 13.40
CA HIS A 64 -7.61 -9.80 13.00
C HIS A 64 -8.09 -11.02 13.79
N VAL A 65 -7.69 -11.11 15.06
CA VAL A 65 -8.10 -12.15 15.99
C VAL A 65 -9.37 -11.70 16.72
N THR A 66 -10.41 -12.54 16.68
CA THR A 66 -11.67 -12.28 17.40
C THR A 66 -11.45 -12.53 18.88
N VAL A 67 -11.87 -11.60 19.74
CA VAL A 67 -11.70 -11.77 21.19
C VAL A 67 -13.00 -11.60 21.94
N THR A 68 -13.21 -12.48 22.92
CA THR A 68 -14.32 -12.46 23.85
C THR A 68 -13.79 -12.39 25.27
N TRP A 69 -14.35 -11.49 26.08
CA TRP A 69 -14.09 -11.41 27.52
C TRP A 69 -15.27 -11.99 28.28
N GLU A 70 -15.00 -12.95 29.18
CA GLU A 70 -15.99 -13.56 30.05
C GLU A 70 -15.74 -13.12 31.51
N PRO A 71 -16.48 -12.11 32.00
CA PRO A 71 -16.17 -11.44 33.26
C PRO A 71 -16.35 -12.34 34.49
N SER A 72 -17.36 -13.23 34.49
CA SER A 72 -17.67 -14.13 35.62
C SER A 72 -16.51 -15.07 35.95
N ARG A 73 -15.76 -15.49 34.92
CA ARG A 73 -14.63 -16.41 35.02
C ARG A 73 -13.29 -15.71 34.88
N ARG A 74 -13.30 -14.41 34.57
CA ARG A 74 -12.14 -13.59 34.22
C ARG A 74 -11.32 -14.21 33.08
N LEU A 75 -12.00 -14.67 32.03
CA LEU A 75 -11.39 -15.34 30.88
C LEU A 75 -11.34 -14.46 29.65
N VAL A 76 -10.20 -14.46 28.97
CA VAL A 76 -10.04 -13.94 27.60
C VAL A 76 -9.99 -15.15 26.68
N LEU A 77 -10.93 -15.22 25.73
CA LEU A 77 -10.93 -16.18 24.63
C LEU A 77 -10.58 -15.44 23.34
N ALA A 78 -9.45 -15.79 22.74
CA ALA A 78 -9.00 -15.25 21.46
C ALA A 78 -9.02 -16.34 20.39
N VAL A 79 -9.70 -16.09 19.28
CA VAL A 79 -9.96 -17.02 18.19
C VAL A 79 -9.46 -16.41 16.89
N GLY A 80 -8.42 -16.99 16.32
CA GLY A 80 -7.92 -16.67 14.99
C GLY A 80 -7.87 -17.91 14.12
N GLU A 81 -7.57 -17.74 12.84
CA GLU A 81 -7.54 -18.85 11.87
C GLU A 81 -6.55 -19.97 12.24
N ARG A 82 -5.46 -19.62 12.92
CA ARG A 82 -4.36 -20.54 13.26
C ARG A 82 -4.46 -21.16 14.64
N ALA A 83 -5.09 -20.46 15.58
CA ALA A 83 -5.02 -20.81 16.99
C ALA A 83 -6.22 -20.28 17.78
N HIS A 84 -6.58 -21.04 18.81
CA HIS A 84 -7.50 -20.63 19.86
C HIS A 84 -6.71 -20.50 21.16
N VAL A 85 -6.72 -19.30 21.75
CA VAL A 85 -6.00 -18.98 22.98
C VAL A 85 -7.00 -18.66 24.08
N LEU A 86 -6.93 -19.42 25.17
CA LEU A 86 -7.69 -19.16 26.40
C LEU A 86 -6.73 -18.70 27.49
N LEU A 87 -7.01 -17.53 28.06
CA LEU A 87 -6.24 -16.93 29.13
C LEU A 87 -7.16 -16.63 30.31
N GLN A 88 -6.70 -16.90 31.54
CA GLN A 88 -7.43 -16.54 32.75
C GLN A 88 -6.61 -15.56 33.58
N VAL A 89 -7.22 -14.45 34.01
CA VAL A 89 -6.55 -13.46 34.85
C VAL A 89 -6.08 -14.11 36.16
N GLY A 90 -4.81 -13.91 36.49
CA GLY A 90 -4.16 -14.47 37.67
C GLY A 90 -3.72 -15.93 37.55
N SER A 91 -3.97 -16.59 36.41
CA SER A 91 -3.50 -17.95 36.16
C SER A 91 -2.26 -17.96 35.27
N ASN A 92 -1.23 -18.69 35.68
CA ASN A 92 -0.08 -18.98 34.84
C ASN A 92 -0.38 -20.08 33.82
N THR A 93 -1.57 -20.69 33.81
CA THR A 93 -1.93 -21.69 32.81
C THR A 93 -2.82 -21.06 31.74
N ALA A 94 -2.26 -20.90 30.54
CA ALA A 94 -3.02 -20.63 29.33
C ALA A 94 -3.43 -21.95 28.66
N HIS A 95 -4.37 -21.91 27.73
CA HIS A 95 -4.61 -23.03 26.82
C HIS A 95 -4.46 -22.57 25.37
N LEU A 96 -3.62 -23.27 24.62
CA LEU A 96 -3.41 -23.09 23.19
C LEU A 96 -4.00 -24.30 22.47
N ASN A 97 -5.05 -24.09 21.67
CA ASN A 97 -5.79 -25.15 20.98
C ASN A 97 -6.27 -26.27 21.93
N GLY A 98 -6.69 -25.89 23.14
CA GLY A 98 -7.15 -26.80 24.19
C GLY A 98 -6.03 -27.47 24.99
N LEU A 99 -4.76 -27.34 24.59
CA LEU A 99 -3.62 -27.87 25.32
C LEU A 99 -3.08 -26.86 26.33
N PRO A 100 -2.77 -27.26 27.57
CA PRO A 100 -2.25 -26.35 28.58
C PRO A 100 -0.85 -25.85 28.19
N HIS A 101 -0.60 -24.56 28.44
CA HIS A 101 0.68 -23.90 28.23
C HIS A 101 1.00 -23.02 29.44
N LEU A 102 2.20 -23.19 30.01
CA LEU A 102 2.63 -22.40 31.16
C LEU A 102 3.10 -21.01 30.71
N LEU A 103 2.57 -19.98 31.35
CA LEU A 103 2.99 -18.59 31.24
C LEU A 103 3.98 -18.28 32.34
N GLU A 104 4.99 -17.49 32.00
CA GLU A 104 5.94 -16.96 32.99
C GLU A 104 5.29 -15.90 33.87
N VAL A 105 4.40 -15.08 33.28
CA VAL A 105 3.64 -14.04 33.98
C VAL A 105 2.15 -14.20 33.62
N PRO A 106 1.24 -14.25 34.60
CA PRO A 106 -0.18 -14.41 34.33
C PRO A 106 -0.77 -13.12 33.74
N PRO A 107 -1.90 -13.18 33.01
CA PRO A 107 -2.67 -12.01 32.67
C PRO A 107 -3.10 -11.25 33.93
N VAL A 108 -3.05 -9.92 33.88
CA VAL A 108 -3.42 -9.03 34.99
C VAL A 108 -4.43 -7.99 34.54
N ILE A 109 -5.13 -7.35 35.48
CA ILE A 109 -5.99 -6.21 35.18
C ILE A 109 -5.30 -4.96 35.72
N VAL A 110 -5.04 -3.99 34.86
CA VAL A 110 -4.46 -2.68 35.20
C VAL A 110 -5.30 -1.61 34.52
N ALA A 111 -5.76 -0.62 35.29
CA ALA A 111 -6.60 0.49 34.80
C ALA A 111 -7.78 -0.01 33.91
N ASP A 112 -8.53 -0.99 34.41
CA ASP A 112 -9.67 -1.62 33.71
C ASP A 112 -9.34 -2.21 32.33
N ARG A 113 -8.07 -2.58 32.10
CA ARG A 113 -7.63 -3.35 30.94
C ARG A 113 -6.98 -4.63 31.35
N THR A 114 -7.33 -5.72 30.68
CA THR A 114 -6.61 -6.98 30.82
C THR A 114 -5.33 -6.90 30.00
N LEU A 115 -4.21 -6.96 30.70
CA LEU A 115 -2.88 -7.00 30.12
C LEU A 115 -2.42 -8.46 30.04
N ILE A 116 -1.85 -8.82 28.89
CA ILE A 116 -1.40 -10.19 28.61
C ILE A 116 0.08 -10.19 28.20
N PRO A 117 0.81 -11.30 28.39
CA PRO A 117 2.17 -11.44 27.89
C PRO A 117 2.19 -11.36 26.36
N LEU A 118 2.77 -10.27 25.82
CA LEU A 118 2.74 -9.99 24.38
C LEU A 118 3.35 -11.12 23.56
N ARG A 119 4.53 -11.60 23.98
CA ARG A 119 5.29 -12.61 23.24
C ARG A 119 4.49 -13.90 23.05
N PHE A 120 3.98 -14.46 24.16
CA PHE A 120 3.14 -15.67 24.13
C PHE A 120 1.96 -15.49 23.18
N PHE A 121 1.24 -14.37 23.30
CA PHE A 121 0.05 -14.14 22.49
C PHE A 121 0.38 -14.02 21.00
N ALA A 122 1.39 -13.22 20.65
CA ALA A 122 1.79 -13.04 19.25
C ALA A 122 2.34 -14.33 18.62
N GLU A 123 3.19 -15.06 19.34
CA GLU A 123 3.79 -16.32 18.88
C GLU A 123 2.73 -17.43 18.74
N ALA A 124 1.68 -17.44 19.57
CA ALA A 124 0.55 -18.36 19.42
C ALA A 124 -0.16 -18.21 18.06
N PHE A 125 -0.14 -17.02 17.46
CA PHE A 125 -0.65 -16.76 16.11
C PHE A 125 0.42 -16.83 15.01
N GLY A 126 1.62 -17.34 15.34
CA GLY A 126 2.73 -17.54 14.42
C GLY A 126 3.56 -16.29 14.13
N CYS A 127 3.39 -15.21 14.89
CA CYS A 127 4.19 -14.01 14.72
C CYS A 127 5.59 -14.20 15.32
N ARG A 128 6.58 -13.50 14.77
CA ARG A 128 7.89 -13.33 15.39
C ARG A 128 7.89 -12.08 16.25
N VAL A 129 8.53 -12.14 17.42
CA VAL A 129 8.64 -11.01 18.35
C VAL A 129 10.09 -10.72 18.69
N GLU A 130 10.54 -9.51 18.39
CA GLU A 130 11.88 -9.01 18.66
C GLU A 130 11.80 -7.84 19.64
N TRP A 131 12.73 -7.80 20.60
CA TRP A 131 12.83 -6.74 21.60
C TRP A 131 14.14 -5.99 21.44
N SER A 132 14.06 -4.67 21.28
CA SER A 132 15.20 -3.77 21.33
C SER A 132 15.25 -3.07 22.67
N ALA A 133 16.24 -3.43 23.50
CA ALA A 133 16.46 -2.78 24.79
C ALA A 133 16.90 -1.31 24.62
N ALA A 134 17.70 -1.02 23.59
CA ALA A 134 18.23 0.32 23.33
C ALA A 134 17.14 1.34 23.02
N THR A 135 16.09 0.93 22.32
CA THR A 135 14.96 1.80 21.92
C THR A 135 13.66 1.46 22.64
N ARG A 136 13.70 0.56 23.63
CA ARG A 136 12.53 0.03 24.36
C ARG A 136 11.36 -0.34 23.45
N THR A 137 11.68 -0.99 22.34
CA THR A 137 10.74 -1.27 21.25
C THR A 137 10.51 -2.76 21.09
N VAL A 138 9.25 -3.15 20.89
CA VAL A 138 8.86 -4.48 20.43
C VAL A 138 8.51 -4.41 18.95
N ALA A 139 9.20 -5.21 18.13
CA ALA A 139 8.84 -5.42 16.73
C ALA A 139 8.16 -6.78 16.59
N ILE A 140 6.94 -6.78 16.05
CA ILE A 140 6.16 -7.98 15.74
C ILE A 140 6.11 -8.12 14.22
N THR A 141 6.50 -9.28 13.71
CA THR A 141 6.35 -9.63 12.29
C THR A 141 5.29 -10.71 12.16
N SER A 142 4.21 -10.41 11.47
CA SER A 142 3.16 -11.40 11.19
C SER A 142 3.62 -12.39 10.11
N PRO A 143 3.04 -13.60 10.06
CA PRO A 143 3.27 -14.52 8.96
C PRO A 143 2.98 -13.88 7.58
N PRO A 144 3.57 -14.42 6.50
CA PRO A 144 3.19 -14.03 5.14
C PRO A 144 1.67 -14.15 4.92
N LEU A 145 1.05 -13.07 4.41
CA LEU A 145 -0.36 -13.08 4.03
C LEU A 145 -0.49 -13.28 2.52
N LYS A 146 -1.51 -14.05 2.11
CA LYS A 146 -1.83 -14.22 0.69
C LYS A 146 -2.38 -12.91 0.11
N LEU A 147 -1.57 -12.21 -0.68
CA LEU A 147 -1.94 -10.94 -1.33
C LEU A 147 -1.79 -11.08 -2.85
N VAL A 148 -2.61 -10.33 -3.57
CA VAL A 148 -2.32 -10.02 -4.99
C VAL A 148 -1.15 -9.04 -5.03
N VAL A 149 -0.14 -9.33 -5.85
CA VAL A 149 0.98 -8.42 -6.09
C VAL A 149 1.00 -8.05 -7.56
N ILE A 150 0.66 -6.81 -7.87
CA ILE A 150 0.67 -6.28 -9.24
C ILE A 150 1.98 -5.54 -9.47
N GLY A 151 2.82 -6.03 -10.37
CA GLY A 151 4.05 -5.33 -10.76
C GLY A 151 3.80 -4.46 -11.98
N PHE A 152 3.97 -3.14 -11.88
CA PHE A 152 4.02 -2.30 -13.08
C PHE A 152 5.32 -2.59 -13.84
N TYR A 153 5.13 -2.95 -15.11
CA TYR A 153 6.18 -3.41 -15.98
C TYR A 153 6.43 -2.34 -17.05
N ALA A 154 7.61 -1.73 -17.05
CA ALA A 154 7.92 -0.65 -17.99
C ALA A 154 8.31 -1.20 -19.36
N LEU A 155 9.53 -1.74 -19.49
CA LEU A 155 10.07 -2.24 -20.74
C LEU A 155 10.78 -3.58 -20.52
N GLY A 156 10.79 -4.38 -21.58
CA GLY A 156 11.40 -5.71 -21.61
C GLY A 156 12.65 -5.77 -22.49
N ASP A 157 13.36 -4.65 -22.70
CA ASP A 157 14.57 -4.63 -23.52
C ASP A 157 15.86 -4.72 -22.71
N ALA A 158 17.01 -4.75 -23.38
CA ALA A 158 18.32 -4.93 -22.78
C ALA A 158 18.81 -3.73 -21.93
N GLU A 159 18.12 -2.59 -21.98
CA GLU A 159 18.60 -1.33 -21.40
C GLU A 159 17.88 -0.96 -20.10
N THR A 160 16.58 -1.26 -19.99
CA THR A 160 15.79 -0.95 -18.77
C THR A 160 14.75 -2.03 -18.49
N SER A 161 15.16 -3.10 -17.80
CA SER A 161 14.37 -4.32 -17.88
C SER A 161 13.76 -4.70 -16.54
N SER A 162 12.47 -4.34 -16.39
CA SER A 162 11.58 -5.06 -15.48
C SER A 162 11.68 -6.58 -15.71
N TRP A 163 12.09 -6.99 -16.92
CA TRP A 163 12.41 -8.36 -17.30
C TRP A 163 13.51 -9.01 -16.44
N THR A 164 14.72 -8.46 -16.39
CA THR A 164 15.86 -9.10 -15.72
C THR A 164 15.62 -9.13 -14.22
N ASP A 165 15.05 -8.06 -13.67
CA ASP A 165 14.62 -7.99 -12.26
C ASP A 165 13.60 -9.10 -11.95
N LEU A 166 12.54 -9.23 -12.75
CA LEU A 166 11.48 -10.21 -12.49
C LEU A 166 11.90 -11.65 -12.79
N PHE A 167 12.54 -11.92 -13.93
CA PHE A 167 12.83 -13.26 -14.44
C PHE A 167 14.26 -13.73 -14.13
N GLY A 168 15.12 -12.87 -13.58
CA GLY A 168 16.49 -13.20 -13.20
C GLY A 168 17.43 -13.53 -14.37
N ALA A 169 17.08 -13.15 -15.61
CA ALA A 169 17.89 -13.40 -16.80
C ALA A 169 17.70 -12.29 -17.84
N PRO A 170 18.69 -11.99 -18.71
CA PRO A 170 18.55 -10.98 -19.77
C PRO A 170 17.48 -11.36 -20.81
N PHE A 171 16.75 -10.38 -21.33
CA PHE A 171 15.75 -10.63 -22.38
C PHE A 171 16.38 -11.22 -23.66
N PRO A 172 15.77 -12.23 -24.31
CA PRO A 172 14.51 -12.90 -23.98
C PRO A 172 14.67 -14.19 -23.14
N ALA A 173 15.86 -14.45 -22.58
CA ALA A 173 16.05 -15.57 -21.68
C ALA A 173 15.30 -15.33 -20.36
N LYS A 174 14.75 -16.39 -19.77
CA LYS A 174 13.95 -16.32 -18.55
C LYS A 174 14.29 -17.46 -17.61
N ALA A 175 14.36 -17.14 -16.32
CA ALA A 175 14.44 -18.09 -15.21
C ALA A 175 13.27 -17.84 -14.26
N GLY A 176 13.29 -18.45 -13.07
CA GLY A 176 12.25 -18.24 -12.06
C GLY A 176 12.28 -16.85 -11.40
N GLY A 177 13.45 -16.23 -11.27
CA GLY A 177 13.64 -14.91 -10.68
C GLY A 177 12.77 -14.65 -9.44
N HIS A 178 12.00 -13.57 -9.48
CA HIS A 178 11.03 -13.14 -8.47
C HIS A 178 9.57 -13.37 -8.92
N THR A 179 9.34 -14.22 -9.92
CA THR A 179 7.98 -14.55 -10.40
C THR A 179 7.11 -15.20 -9.33
N ASP A 180 7.71 -15.79 -8.29
CA ASP A 180 6.99 -16.34 -7.15
C ASP A 180 6.43 -15.30 -6.17
N LEU A 181 6.79 -14.02 -6.35
CA LEU A 181 6.34 -12.89 -5.53
C LEU A 181 5.40 -11.94 -6.27
N VAL A 182 5.17 -12.14 -7.56
CA VAL A 182 4.28 -11.32 -8.39
C VAL A 182 3.10 -12.18 -8.84
N SER A 183 1.89 -11.64 -8.79
CA SER A 183 0.68 -12.33 -9.29
C SER A 183 0.34 -11.90 -10.72
N GLU A 184 0.64 -10.64 -11.03
CA GLU A 184 0.12 -9.97 -12.22
C GLU A 184 1.07 -8.87 -12.70
N LEU A 185 1.15 -8.71 -14.02
CA LEU A 185 1.92 -7.65 -14.66
C LEU A 185 0.98 -6.58 -15.23
N ALA A 186 1.17 -5.34 -14.81
CA ALA A 186 0.52 -4.17 -15.38
C ALA A 186 1.41 -3.58 -16.48
N LEU A 187 1.03 -3.79 -17.74
CA LEU A 187 1.87 -3.55 -18.93
C LEU A 187 1.49 -2.22 -19.60
N GLY A 188 2.20 -1.13 -19.30
CA GLY A 188 1.90 0.19 -19.88
C GLY A 188 2.46 0.39 -21.27
N TRP A 189 1.67 0.00 -22.25
CA TRP A 189 2.07 0.06 -23.65
C TRP A 189 1.10 0.85 -24.50
N TYR A 190 0.04 1.38 -23.89
CA TYR A 190 -1.05 2.04 -24.59
C TYR A 190 -1.36 3.41 -23.98
N THR A 191 -1.76 4.33 -24.83
CA THR A 191 -2.33 5.64 -24.49
C THR A 191 -3.56 5.91 -25.36
N ILE A 192 -4.25 7.02 -25.13
CA ILE A 192 -5.34 7.53 -25.96
C ILE A 192 -5.01 8.92 -26.52
N ASP A 193 -5.48 9.22 -27.73
CA ASP A 193 -5.44 10.58 -28.26
C ASP A 193 -6.71 11.39 -27.93
N ALA A 194 -6.72 12.67 -28.29
CA ALA A 194 -7.85 13.57 -28.03
C ALA A 194 -9.14 13.20 -28.78
N GLN A 195 -9.06 12.29 -29.76
CA GLN A 195 -10.19 11.77 -30.53
C GLN A 195 -10.72 10.45 -29.95
N GLY A 196 -10.08 9.93 -28.89
CA GLY A 196 -10.43 8.64 -28.27
C GLY A 196 -9.88 7.45 -29.05
N ASN A 197 -8.89 7.62 -29.92
CA ASN A 197 -8.21 6.49 -30.55
C ASN A 197 -7.15 5.92 -29.59
N LEU A 198 -7.04 4.59 -29.58
CA LEU A 198 -6.00 3.89 -28.83
C LEU A 198 -4.68 3.92 -29.62
N LEU A 199 -3.61 4.34 -28.97
CA LEU A 199 -2.25 4.38 -29.52
C LEU A 199 -1.33 3.44 -28.74
N THR A 200 -0.28 2.95 -29.38
CA THR A 200 0.74 2.08 -28.76
C THR A 200 2.05 2.81 -28.44
N TRP A 201 2.04 4.13 -28.55
CA TRP A 201 3.18 4.99 -28.27
C TRP A 201 2.70 6.40 -27.94
N SER A 202 3.32 7.01 -26.93
CA SER A 202 3.10 8.40 -26.55
C SER A 202 4.42 9.18 -26.55
N PRO A 203 4.52 10.29 -27.32
CA PRO A 203 5.65 11.19 -27.18
C PRO A 203 5.66 11.93 -25.84
N ARG A 204 4.51 12.04 -25.15
CA ARG A 204 4.36 12.81 -23.91
C ARG A 204 4.74 12.02 -22.66
N THR A 205 4.36 10.76 -22.62
CA THR A 205 4.47 9.93 -21.41
C THR A 205 5.55 8.87 -21.54
N ALA A 206 6.25 8.80 -22.69
CA ALA A 206 7.27 7.80 -23.04
C ALA A 206 6.80 6.33 -23.03
N TRP A 207 5.53 6.06 -22.68
CA TRP A 207 4.94 4.73 -22.78
C TRP A 207 4.91 4.27 -24.23
N GLN A 208 5.39 3.05 -24.45
CA GLN A 208 5.52 2.45 -25.76
C GLN A 208 5.34 0.95 -25.67
N ARG A 209 4.59 0.36 -26.61
CA ARG A 209 4.62 -1.08 -26.83
C ARG A 209 5.98 -1.49 -27.42
N PRO A 210 6.82 -2.24 -26.68
CA PRO A 210 8.15 -2.58 -27.14
C PRO A 210 8.10 -3.63 -28.26
N ARG A 211 9.21 -3.76 -28.99
CA ARG A 211 9.41 -4.90 -29.90
C ARG A 211 9.49 -6.19 -29.07
N GLY A 212 8.86 -7.27 -29.52
CA GLY A 212 8.87 -8.56 -28.81
C GLY A 212 8.00 -8.60 -27.55
N TRP A 213 7.07 -7.65 -27.37
CA TRP A 213 6.12 -7.62 -26.26
C TRP A 213 5.31 -8.92 -26.10
N GLU A 214 5.10 -9.67 -27.19
CA GLU A 214 4.44 -10.98 -27.16
C GLU A 214 5.21 -11.99 -26.30
N GLU A 215 6.55 -11.89 -26.25
CA GLU A 215 7.40 -12.74 -25.42
C GLU A 215 7.17 -12.47 -23.93
N VAL A 216 6.88 -11.23 -23.54
CA VAL A 216 6.48 -10.88 -22.16
C VAL A 216 5.18 -11.57 -21.79
N LEU A 217 4.18 -11.56 -22.68
CA LEU A 217 2.92 -12.29 -22.43
C LEU A 217 3.13 -13.81 -22.37
N SER A 218 4.01 -14.34 -23.21
CA SER A 218 4.37 -15.76 -23.23
C SER A 218 5.05 -16.17 -21.92
N ALA A 219 6.04 -15.41 -21.48
CA ALA A 219 6.76 -15.62 -20.24
C ALA A 219 5.83 -15.50 -19.02
N ALA A 220 4.98 -14.47 -18.98
CA ALA A 220 3.99 -14.31 -17.92
C ALA A 220 3.12 -15.57 -17.75
N ARG A 221 2.53 -16.07 -18.86
CA ARG A 221 1.76 -17.32 -18.84
C ARG A 221 2.57 -18.54 -18.39
N GLN A 222 3.82 -18.66 -18.82
CA GLN A 222 4.69 -19.78 -18.43
C GLN A 222 4.93 -19.82 -16.91
N PHE A 223 5.04 -18.67 -16.27
CA PHE A 223 5.22 -18.55 -14.81
C PHE A 223 3.92 -18.36 -14.03
N GLY A 224 2.76 -18.50 -14.68
CA GLY A 224 1.45 -18.39 -14.03
C GLY A 224 1.04 -16.95 -13.66
N LEU A 225 1.70 -15.94 -14.23
CA LEU A 225 1.40 -14.53 -14.02
C LEU A 225 0.24 -14.10 -14.92
N ARG A 226 -0.72 -13.35 -14.36
CA ARG A 226 -1.72 -12.63 -15.14
C ARG A 226 -1.15 -11.37 -15.79
N THR A 227 -1.83 -10.85 -16.79
CA THR A 227 -1.41 -9.65 -17.52
C THR A 227 -2.56 -8.66 -17.69
N GLU A 228 -2.33 -7.39 -17.34
CA GLU A 228 -3.24 -6.29 -17.60
C GLU A 228 -2.68 -5.38 -18.69
N MET A 229 -3.52 -5.07 -19.67
CA MET A 229 -3.25 -4.00 -20.63
C MET A 229 -3.43 -2.65 -19.93
N VAL A 230 -2.34 -1.95 -19.63
CA VAL A 230 -2.44 -0.61 -19.05
C VAL A 230 -2.63 0.41 -20.17
N VAL A 231 -3.67 1.24 -20.01
CA VAL A 231 -3.93 2.42 -20.83
C VAL A 231 -3.67 3.63 -19.95
N HIS A 232 -2.60 4.36 -20.25
CA HIS A 232 -2.19 5.51 -19.45
C HIS A 232 -2.15 6.79 -20.28
N GLU A 233 -2.72 7.84 -19.71
CA GLU A 233 -2.54 9.23 -20.17
C GLU A 233 -2.81 10.17 -18.99
N THR A 234 -2.27 11.39 -19.07
CA THR A 234 -2.41 12.40 -18.01
C THR A 234 -3.24 13.58 -18.52
N GLU A 235 -4.00 14.22 -17.64
CA GLU A 235 -4.66 15.49 -17.97
C GLU A 235 -3.62 16.61 -18.10
N THR A 236 -3.08 16.74 -19.32
CA THR A 236 -2.14 17.78 -19.74
C THR A 236 -2.61 18.33 -21.09
N GLY A 237 -2.78 19.65 -21.17
CA GLY A 237 -3.19 20.31 -22.41
C GLY A 237 -4.65 20.05 -22.82
N GLY A 238 -5.51 19.59 -21.92
CA GLY A 238 -6.93 19.37 -22.17
C GLY A 238 -7.25 18.06 -22.89
N LEU A 239 -6.30 17.13 -23.02
CA LEU A 239 -6.51 15.91 -23.80
C LEU A 239 -7.58 15.01 -23.20
N LEU A 240 -7.47 14.66 -21.91
CA LEU A 240 -8.45 13.77 -21.29
C LEU A 240 -9.81 14.47 -21.25
N SER A 241 -9.85 15.76 -20.96
CA SER A 241 -11.05 16.59 -21.03
C SER A 241 -11.69 16.59 -22.41
N ALA A 242 -10.90 16.58 -23.50
CA ALA A 242 -11.41 16.50 -24.86
C ALA A 242 -12.03 15.14 -25.19
N VAL A 243 -11.51 14.04 -24.62
CA VAL A 243 -12.09 12.71 -24.78
C VAL A 243 -13.33 12.55 -23.90
N LEU A 244 -13.21 12.88 -22.62
CA LEU A 244 -14.21 12.70 -21.58
C LEU A 244 -15.39 13.69 -21.70
N GLY A 245 -15.21 14.78 -22.45
CA GLY A 245 -16.27 15.75 -22.75
C GLY A 245 -17.19 15.37 -23.90
N ASP A 246 -16.97 14.24 -24.59
CA ASP A 246 -17.69 13.85 -25.81
C ASP A 246 -18.08 12.37 -25.76
N GLU A 247 -19.37 12.09 -25.84
CA GLU A 247 -19.93 10.72 -25.73
C GLU A 247 -19.43 9.79 -26.85
N GLU A 248 -19.26 10.29 -28.07
CA GLU A 248 -18.78 9.47 -29.19
C GLU A 248 -17.30 9.10 -29.00
N ARG A 249 -16.49 10.03 -28.47
CA ARG A 249 -15.07 9.79 -28.17
C ARG A 249 -14.89 8.82 -27.00
N ILE A 250 -15.71 8.96 -25.96
CA ILE A 250 -15.78 7.96 -24.86
C ILE A 250 -16.09 6.58 -25.42
N ALA A 251 -17.16 6.46 -26.21
CA ALA A 251 -17.58 5.18 -26.75
C ALA A 251 -16.54 4.58 -27.72
N ARG A 252 -15.87 5.44 -28.50
CA ARG A 252 -14.74 5.04 -29.36
C ARG A 252 -13.58 4.49 -28.54
N ALA A 253 -13.17 5.20 -27.49
CA ALA A 253 -12.08 4.78 -26.60
C ALA A 253 -12.42 3.45 -25.93
N ALA A 254 -13.61 3.32 -25.34
CA ALA A 254 -14.06 2.09 -24.68
C ALA A 254 -14.02 0.88 -25.63
N ARG A 255 -14.55 1.02 -26.85
CA ARG A 255 -14.51 -0.07 -27.86
C ARG A 255 -13.10 -0.40 -28.31
N ALA A 256 -12.25 0.60 -28.55
CA ALA A 256 -10.87 0.38 -28.98
C ALA A 256 -10.06 -0.34 -27.90
N ILE A 257 -10.24 0.05 -26.64
CA ILE A 257 -9.61 -0.59 -25.47
C ILE A 257 -10.08 -2.04 -25.36
N ALA A 258 -11.39 -2.30 -25.37
CA ALA A 258 -11.93 -3.65 -25.26
C ALA A 258 -11.45 -4.58 -26.39
N LEU A 259 -11.39 -4.08 -27.63
CA LEU A 259 -10.90 -4.84 -28.78
C LEU A 259 -9.40 -5.20 -28.65
N ALA A 260 -8.58 -4.27 -28.17
CA ALA A 260 -7.15 -4.51 -27.98
C ALA A 260 -6.85 -5.47 -26.81
N ALA A 261 -7.72 -5.50 -25.79
CA ALA A 261 -7.54 -6.27 -24.56
C ALA A 261 -7.66 -7.80 -24.74
N VAL A 262 -8.08 -8.30 -25.91
CA VAL A 262 -8.35 -9.73 -26.17
C VAL A 262 -7.15 -10.67 -25.86
N ARG A 263 -5.92 -10.14 -25.88
CA ARG A 263 -4.69 -10.91 -25.60
C ARG A 263 -4.24 -10.87 -24.14
N TYR A 264 -4.93 -10.12 -23.29
CA TYR A 264 -4.59 -9.86 -21.89
C TYR A 264 -5.66 -10.44 -20.96
N ASP A 265 -5.36 -10.67 -19.70
CA ASP A 265 -6.34 -11.16 -18.73
C ASP A 265 -7.28 -10.05 -18.22
N GLY A 266 -6.87 -8.80 -18.39
CA GLY A 266 -7.63 -7.63 -18.00
C GLY A 266 -7.11 -6.33 -18.61
N VAL A 267 -7.77 -5.23 -18.24
CA VAL A 267 -7.39 -3.86 -18.56
C VAL A 267 -7.16 -3.10 -17.27
N ASN A 268 -6.12 -2.28 -17.27
CA ASN A 268 -5.86 -1.33 -16.21
C ASN A 268 -5.95 0.10 -16.78
N LEU A 269 -6.98 0.85 -16.39
CA LEU A 269 -7.09 2.25 -16.78
C LEU A 269 -6.34 3.11 -15.78
N ASN A 270 -5.30 3.79 -16.26
CA ASN A 270 -4.49 4.73 -15.48
C ASN A 270 -4.57 6.14 -16.09
N LEU A 271 -5.75 6.75 -16.04
CA LEU A 271 -5.98 8.11 -16.52
C LEU A 271 -5.81 9.09 -15.37
N GLU A 272 -4.73 9.86 -15.40
CA GLU A 272 -4.24 10.60 -14.24
C GLU A 272 -4.55 12.11 -14.31
N LYS A 273 -4.36 12.77 -13.16
CA LYS A 273 -4.48 14.23 -12.97
C LYS A 273 -5.85 14.87 -13.19
N LEU A 274 -6.91 14.08 -13.31
CA LEU A 274 -8.27 14.58 -13.45
C LEU A 274 -8.74 15.42 -12.25
N GLY A 275 -9.28 16.60 -12.54
CA GLY A 275 -9.91 17.46 -11.53
C GLY A 275 -8.95 18.10 -10.53
N LEU A 276 -7.72 18.43 -10.94
CA LEU A 276 -6.74 19.13 -10.08
C LEU A 276 -7.24 20.49 -9.58
N TYR A 277 -7.90 21.27 -10.46
CA TYR A 277 -8.40 22.61 -10.15
C TYR A 277 -9.93 22.71 -10.16
N ALA A 278 -10.61 21.62 -10.53
CA ALA A 278 -12.07 21.60 -10.66
C ALA A 278 -12.74 21.69 -9.28
N GLN A 279 -13.80 22.48 -9.18
CA GLN A 279 -14.58 22.67 -7.95
C GLN A 279 -16.08 22.62 -8.24
N GLY A 280 -16.89 22.29 -7.22
CA GLY A 280 -18.35 22.32 -7.30
C GLY A 280 -18.91 21.51 -8.48
N GLU A 281 -19.63 22.17 -9.38
CA GLU A 281 -20.21 21.53 -10.57
C GLU A 281 -19.17 21.04 -11.58
N GLU A 282 -18.04 21.74 -11.73
CA GLU A 282 -16.99 21.30 -12.65
C GLU A 282 -16.38 19.98 -12.17
N GLN A 283 -16.12 19.87 -10.86
CA GLN A 283 -15.65 18.62 -10.27
C GLN A 283 -16.65 17.48 -10.52
N ARG A 284 -17.95 17.72 -10.31
CA ARG A 284 -19.00 16.73 -10.59
C ARG A 284 -19.00 16.30 -12.05
N ARG A 285 -18.88 17.25 -13.00
CA ARG A 285 -18.80 16.93 -14.43
C ARG A 285 -17.59 16.07 -14.77
N VAL A 286 -16.40 16.38 -14.23
CA VAL A 286 -15.20 15.56 -14.45
C VAL A 286 -15.39 14.14 -13.92
N GLN A 287 -15.96 14.01 -12.72
CA GLN A 287 -16.28 12.71 -12.10
C GLN A 287 -17.29 11.91 -12.95
N GLU A 288 -18.39 12.54 -13.37
CA GLU A 288 -19.43 11.92 -14.20
C GLU A 288 -18.87 11.46 -15.55
N SER A 289 -18.06 12.30 -16.20
CA SER A 289 -17.44 11.99 -17.48
C SER A 289 -16.46 10.82 -17.41
N PHE A 290 -15.57 10.79 -16.39
CA PHE A 290 -14.66 9.65 -16.23
C PHE A 290 -15.43 8.36 -15.84
N THR A 291 -16.42 8.49 -14.97
CA THR A 291 -17.30 7.36 -14.59
C THR A 291 -18.04 6.81 -15.79
N ARG A 292 -18.47 7.66 -16.73
CA ARG A 292 -19.12 7.25 -17.99
C ARG A 292 -18.20 6.40 -18.85
N LEU A 293 -16.93 6.79 -19.02
CA LEU A 293 -15.96 5.96 -19.75
C LEU A 293 -15.82 4.56 -19.13
N VAL A 294 -15.75 4.50 -17.80
CA VAL A 294 -15.67 3.22 -17.08
C VAL A 294 -16.97 2.41 -17.24
N ALA A 295 -18.13 3.07 -17.21
CA ALA A 295 -19.44 2.44 -17.40
C ALA A 295 -19.65 1.88 -18.82
N GLU A 296 -19.07 2.51 -19.84
CA GLU A 296 -19.06 2.00 -21.22
C GLU A 296 -18.06 0.84 -21.41
N LEU A 297 -16.89 0.92 -20.77
CA LEU A 297 -15.85 -0.09 -20.91
C LEU A 297 -16.13 -1.38 -20.14
N ALA A 298 -16.58 -1.27 -18.88
CA ALA A 298 -16.79 -2.41 -17.99
C ALA A 298 -17.66 -3.54 -18.58
N PRO A 299 -18.84 -3.28 -19.20
CA PRO A 299 -19.65 -4.33 -19.80
C PRO A 299 -18.96 -5.01 -20.99
N LEU A 300 -18.24 -4.26 -21.82
CA LEU A 300 -17.50 -4.81 -22.97
C LEU A 300 -16.40 -5.78 -22.51
N LEU A 301 -15.67 -5.43 -21.45
CA LEU A 301 -14.64 -6.30 -20.89
C LEU A 301 -15.24 -7.54 -20.23
N ARG A 302 -16.33 -7.38 -19.48
CA ARG A 302 -17.05 -8.50 -18.84
C ARG A 302 -17.59 -9.49 -19.88
N GLU A 303 -18.15 -9.02 -20.99
CA GLU A 303 -18.59 -9.87 -22.09
C GLU A 303 -17.42 -10.64 -22.73
N ALA A 304 -16.25 -10.01 -22.82
CA ALA A 304 -15.02 -10.63 -23.30
C ALA A 304 -14.28 -11.50 -22.24
N GLY A 305 -14.84 -11.65 -21.03
CA GLY A 305 -14.24 -12.41 -19.93
C GLY A 305 -12.96 -11.77 -19.35
N ARG A 306 -12.83 -10.44 -19.44
CA ARG A 306 -11.66 -9.66 -19.00
C ARG A 306 -11.99 -8.82 -17.77
N THR A 307 -11.01 -8.66 -16.89
CA THR A 307 -11.16 -7.82 -15.68
C THR A 307 -10.89 -6.36 -15.98
N LEU A 308 -11.46 -5.46 -15.18
CA LEU A 308 -11.20 -4.03 -15.19
C LEU A 308 -10.61 -3.57 -13.85
N THR A 309 -9.37 -3.12 -13.89
CA THR A 309 -8.68 -2.45 -12.79
C THR A 309 -8.59 -0.95 -13.10
N LEU A 310 -8.78 -0.11 -12.08
CA LEU A 310 -8.54 1.33 -12.19
C LEU A 310 -7.37 1.72 -11.32
N THR A 311 -6.40 2.44 -11.87
CA THR A 311 -5.30 3.05 -11.12
C THR A 311 -5.62 4.53 -10.91
N LEU A 312 -5.86 4.92 -9.66
CA LEU A 312 -6.46 6.22 -9.33
C LEU A 312 -5.58 6.99 -8.35
N HIS A 313 -5.58 8.33 -8.48
CA HIS A 313 -5.06 9.18 -7.40
C HIS A 313 -5.85 8.94 -6.11
N PRO A 314 -5.19 9.04 -4.93
CA PRO A 314 -5.81 8.66 -3.68
C PRO A 314 -6.87 9.69 -3.27
N PRO A 315 -7.89 9.31 -2.47
CA PRO A 315 -8.97 10.20 -2.06
C PRO A 315 -8.51 11.43 -1.27
N ASN A 316 -7.33 11.40 -0.65
CA ASN A 316 -6.74 12.55 0.06
C ASN A 316 -5.79 13.41 -0.80
N SER A 317 -5.66 13.14 -2.10
CA SER A 317 -4.87 13.97 -3.03
C SER A 317 -5.59 15.25 -3.44
N SER A 318 -4.91 16.15 -4.15
CA SER A 318 -5.52 17.33 -4.76
C SER A 318 -6.42 17.01 -5.97
N PHE A 319 -6.36 15.80 -6.51
CA PHE A 319 -7.10 15.41 -7.72
C PHE A 319 -8.49 14.91 -7.36
N ARG A 320 -9.52 15.68 -7.71
CA ARG A 320 -10.91 15.40 -7.30
C ARG A 320 -11.77 14.78 -8.40
N GLY A 321 -11.18 14.37 -9.52
CA GLY A 321 -11.90 13.82 -10.68
C GLY A 321 -12.43 12.38 -10.55
N TYR A 322 -12.27 11.72 -9.40
CA TYR A 322 -12.56 10.29 -9.24
C TYR A 322 -13.71 10.05 -8.25
N ASP A 323 -14.85 9.55 -8.72
CA ASP A 323 -15.97 9.09 -7.89
C ASP A 323 -15.72 7.65 -7.42
N TYR A 324 -14.94 7.49 -6.34
CA TYR A 324 -14.62 6.18 -5.76
C TYR A 324 -15.85 5.28 -5.53
N PRO A 325 -16.96 5.76 -4.93
CA PRO A 325 -18.18 4.96 -4.80
C PRO A 325 -18.71 4.42 -6.13
N ALA A 326 -18.81 5.24 -7.17
CA ALA A 326 -19.33 4.81 -8.47
C ALA A 326 -18.35 3.88 -9.19
N LEU A 327 -17.08 4.26 -9.23
CA LEU A 327 -16.00 3.51 -9.86
C LEU A 327 -15.81 2.13 -9.20
N GLY A 328 -15.89 2.05 -7.87
CA GLY A 328 -15.75 0.80 -7.11
C GLY A 328 -16.91 -0.19 -7.33
N ARG A 329 -18.07 0.26 -7.83
CA ARG A 329 -19.17 -0.60 -8.27
C ARG A 329 -18.96 -1.15 -9.69
N LEU A 330 -18.28 -0.38 -10.54
CA LEU A 330 -18.09 -0.70 -11.96
C LEU A 330 -16.85 -1.56 -12.22
N ALA A 331 -15.75 -1.28 -11.52
CA ALA A 331 -14.49 -1.98 -11.67
C ALA A 331 -14.40 -3.22 -10.77
N ASP A 332 -13.59 -4.19 -11.19
CA ASP A 332 -13.26 -5.35 -10.37
C ASP A 332 -12.29 -4.97 -9.24
N ARG A 333 -11.37 -4.05 -9.53
CA ARG A 333 -10.31 -3.60 -8.60
C ARG A 333 -9.99 -2.13 -8.75
N ILE A 334 -9.54 -1.51 -7.66
CA ILE A 334 -8.95 -0.16 -7.67
C ILE A 334 -7.57 -0.20 -7.01
N ILE A 335 -6.56 0.23 -7.75
CA ILE A 335 -5.22 0.54 -7.24
C ILE A 335 -5.23 2.00 -6.76
N ILE A 336 -4.94 2.20 -5.48
CA ILE A 336 -4.85 3.52 -4.85
C ILE A 336 -3.39 3.99 -4.92
N MET A 337 -3.11 5.04 -5.70
CA MET A 337 -1.77 5.63 -5.83
C MET A 337 -1.39 6.47 -4.59
N ALA A 338 -1.32 5.85 -3.41
CA ALA A 338 -1.00 6.52 -2.15
C ALA A 338 0.51 6.84 -2.03
N HIS A 339 1.02 7.69 -2.92
CA HIS A 339 2.40 8.16 -2.98
C HIS A 339 2.46 9.57 -3.59
N ASP A 340 3.67 10.13 -3.75
CA ASP A 340 3.92 11.51 -4.17
C ASP A 340 3.41 12.57 -3.18
N TYR A 341 3.47 12.28 -1.87
CA TYR A 341 3.12 13.26 -0.83
C TYR A 341 4.24 14.29 -0.54
N GLY A 342 5.42 14.11 -1.13
CA GLY A 342 6.58 15.00 -1.00
C GLY A 342 7.75 14.35 -0.25
N PRO A 343 7.65 14.12 1.08
CA PRO A 343 8.68 13.43 1.84
C PRO A 343 8.87 11.98 1.41
N ARG A 344 10.10 11.45 1.56
CA ARG A 344 10.45 10.04 1.30
C ARG A 344 11.18 9.44 2.51
N PRO A 345 10.86 8.21 2.95
CA PRO A 345 9.77 7.36 2.48
C PRO A 345 8.39 8.01 2.58
N GLU A 346 7.41 7.53 1.80
CA GLU A 346 6.08 8.15 1.76
C GLU A 346 5.49 8.19 3.18
N PRO A 347 4.95 9.32 3.66
CA PRO A 347 4.43 9.45 5.02
C PRO A 347 3.34 8.41 5.29
N LEU A 348 3.55 7.61 6.35
CA LEU A 348 2.69 6.46 6.64
C LEU A 348 1.27 6.87 7.04
N ASP A 349 1.13 7.94 7.79
CA ASP A 349 -0.13 8.56 8.18
C ASP A 349 -0.96 8.98 6.96
N ARG A 350 -0.33 9.59 5.95
CA ARG A 350 -0.99 9.97 4.69
C ARG A 350 -1.42 8.76 3.88
N VAL A 351 -0.63 7.69 3.87
CA VAL A 351 -1.04 6.43 3.22
C VAL A 351 -2.22 5.79 3.94
N ILE A 352 -2.19 5.74 5.27
CA ILE A 352 -3.29 5.19 6.06
C ILE A 352 -4.58 5.98 5.83
N GLU A 353 -4.52 7.31 5.88
CA GLU A 353 -5.69 8.18 5.61
C GLU A 353 -6.29 7.90 4.22
N ALA A 354 -5.45 7.76 3.18
CA ALA A 354 -5.91 7.43 1.84
C ALA A 354 -6.68 6.10 1.79
N ILE A 355 -6.15 5.07 2.48
CA ILE A 355 -6.81 3.76 2.57
C ILE A 355 -8.12 3.87 3.34
N GLU A 356 -8.15 4.57 4.47
CA GLU A 356 -9.35 4.76 5.31
C GLU A 356 -10.48 5.44 4.53
N LEU A 357 -10.17 6.48 3.77
CA LEU A 357 -11.14 7.16 2.92
C LEU A 357 -11.65 6.26 1.78
N ALA A 358 -10.78 5.42 1.20
CA ALA A 358 -11.18 4.50 0.14
C ALA A 358 -12.09 3.37 0.67
N VAL A 359 -11.73 2.73 1.78
CA VAL A 359 -12.52 1.63 2.37
C VAL A 359 -13.87 2.08 2.90
N ALA A 360 -14.06 3.38 3.16
CA ALA A 360 -15.35 3.95 3.53
C ALA A 360 -16.40 3.86 2.40
N SER A 361 -15.97 3.69 1.15
CA SER A 361 -16.86 3.67 -0.02
C SER A 361 -16.68 2.48 -0.96
N VAL A 362 -15.54 1.78 -0.90
CA VAL A 362 -15.23 0.63 -1.76
C VAL A 362 -14.90 -0.58 -0.89
N PRO A 363 -15.45 -1.78 -1.19
CA PRO A 363 -15.09 -3.00 -0.47
C PRO A 363 -13.58 -3.24 -0.43
N ARG A 364 -13.03 -3.48 0.76
CA ARG A 364 -11.59 -3.69 1.00
C ARG A 364 -10.96 -4.77 0.13
N ASP A 365 -11.72 -5.82 -0.19
CA ASP A 365 -11.31 -6.94 -1.04
C ASP A 365 -11.28 -6.61 -2.55
N ARG A 366 -11.61 -5.37 -2.92
CA ARG A 366 -11.41 -4.78 -4.25
C ARG A 366 -10.31 -3.72 -4.29
N LEU A 367 -9.72 -3.38 -3.16
CA LEU A 367 -8.72 -2.32 -3.07
C LEU A 367 -7.30 -2.91 -3.03
N ILE A 368 -6.40 -2.25 -3.77
CA ILE A 368 -4.97 -2.55 -3.85
C ILE A 368 -4.20 -1.30 -3.46
N LEU A 369 -3.23 -1.42 -2.55
CA LEU A 369 -2.36 -0.32 -2.17
C LEU A 369 -1.21 -0.16 -3.18
N GLY A 370 -1.15 0.99 -3.85
CA GLY A 370 -0.05 1.34 -4.75
C GLY A 370 1.17 1.89 -4.02
N ILE A 371 2.30 1.21 -4.16
CA ILE A 371 3.58 1.52 -3.53
C ILE A 371 4.56 1.98 -4.61
N SER A 372 5.11 3.19 -4.46
CA SER A 372 6.15 3.72 -5.34
C SER A 372 7.53 3.27 -4.86
N ILE A 373 8.05 2.20 -5.44
CA ILE A 373 9.38 1.64 -5.16
C ILE A 373 10.50 2.70 -5.09
N PRO A 374 10.65 3.66 -6.02
CA PRO A 374 11.74 4.65 -5.92
C PRO A 374 11.58 5.63 -4.74
N SER A 375 10.44 5.61 -4.04
CA SER A 375 10.22 6.37 -2.81
C SER A 375 10.50 5.55 -1.54
N GLU A 376 10.71 4.25 -1.62
CA GLU A 376 10.72 3.36 -0.45
C GLU A 376 12.10 2.75 -0.15
N ASN A 377 12.19 2.06 0.98
CA ASN A 377 13.31 1.20 1.37
C ASN A 377 12.74 -0.10 1.99
N PRO A 378 13.57 -1.10 2.36
CA PRO A 378 13.06 -2.36 2.90
C PRO A 378 12.13 -2.21 4.11
N GLU A 379 12.43 -1.28 5.03
CA GLU A 379 11.65 -1.09 6.25
C GLU A 379 10.31 -0.43 5.96
N SER A 380 10.31 0.64 5.16
CA SER A 380 9.09 1.35 4.79
C SER A 380 8.20 0.53 3.85
N LEU A 381 8.78 -0.26 2.95
CA LEU A 381 8.06 -1.22 2.11
C LEU A 381 7.27 -2.22 2.96
N ILE A 382 7.90 -2.80 3.99
CA ILE A 382 7.21 -3.70 4.92
C ILE A 382 6.09 -2.98 5.66
N ALA A 383 6.29 -1.73 6.08
CA ALA A 383 5.23 -0.94 6.69
C ALA A 383 4.02 -0.76 5.75
N LYS A 384 4.24 -0.50 4.45
CA LYS A 384 3.15 -0.42 3.46
C LYS A 384 2.45 -1.76 3.25
N VAL A 385 3.19 -2.87 3.19
CA VAL A 385 2.58 -4.22 3.17
C VAL A 385 1.77 -4.46 4.45
N GLY A 386 2.26 -4.00 5.60
CA GLY A 386 1.56 -4.00 6.88
C GLY A 386 0.23 -3.25 6.82
N VAL A 387 0.16 -2.11 6.10
CA VAL A 387 -1.12 -1.39 5.87
C VAL A 387 -2.09 -2.27 5.10
N ALA A 388 -1.64 -2.89 3.99
CA ALA A 388 -2.50 -3.76 3.21
C ALA A 388 -3.05 -4.94 4.03
N LYS A 389 -2.21 -5.58 4.87
CA LYS A 389 -2.63 -6.62 5.81
C LYS A 389 -3.63 -6.09 6.84
N ARG A 390 -3.33 -4.95 7.48
CA ARG A 390 -4.16 -4.37 8.55
C ARG A 390 -5.54 -3.98 8.06
N TYR A 391 -5.68 -3.48 6.84
CA TYR A 391 -6.98 -3.11 6.28
C TYR A 391 -7.65 -4.25 5.51
N ARG A 392 -7.03 -5.45 5.46
CA ARG A 392 -7.50 -6.61 4.69
C ARG A 392 -7.80 -6.23 3.24
N LEU A 393 -6.85 -5.49 2.65
CA LEU A 393 -6.89 -5.15 1.23
C LEU A 393 -6.68 -6.41 0.39
N GLN A 394 -7.09 -6.37 -0.87
CA GLN A 394 -6.87 -7.49 -1.79
C GLN A 394 -5.38 -7.73 -2.07
N GLY A 395 -4.59 -6.66 -2.07
CA GLY A 395 -3.20 -6.72 -2.48
C GLY A 395 -2.43 -5.42 -2.41
N ILE A 396 -1.24 -5.44 -3.01
CA ILE A 396 -0.37 -4.29 -3.25
C ILE A 396 -0.02 -4.21 -4.74
N SER A 397 0.32 -3.02 -5.22
CA SER A 397 0.96 -2.85 -6.53
C SER A 397 2.30 -2.14 -6.37
N LEU A 398 3.29 -2.55 -7.16
CA LEU A 398 4.65 -2.05 -7.12
C LEU A 398 4.89 -1.17 -8.36
N TRP A 399 5.06 0.13 -8.16
CA TRP A 399 5.51 1.09 -9.15
C TRP A 399 7.00 1.40 -8.92
N ARG A 400 7.93 0.76 -9.60
CA ARG A 400 7.73 -0.26 -10.64
C ARG A 400 8.79 -1.35 -10.58
N LEU A 401 8.52 -2.47 -11.23
CA LEU A 401 9.51 -3.53 -11.43
C LEU A 401 10.73 -3.00 -12.17
N GLY A 402 11.90 -3.55 -11.87
CA GLY A 402 13.21 -3.08 -12.35
C GLY A 402 13.90 -2.07 -11.43
N LEU A 403 13.23 -1.66 -10.34
CA LEU A 403 13.77 -0.69 -9.37
C LEU A 403 13.89 -1.25 -7.95
N LEU A 404 13.41 -2.48 -7.71
CA LEU A 404 13.57 -3.13 -6.41
C LEU A 404 15.02 -3.60 -6.26
N THR A 405 15.55 -3.45 -5.06
CA THR A 405 16.81 -4.04 -4.62
C THR A 405 16.61 -5.47 -4.12
N ASP A 406 17.70 -6.24 -4.05
CA ASP A 406 17.67 -7.61 -3.49
C ASP A 406 17.11 -7.64 -2.05
N ASP A 407 17.42 -6.61 -1.24
CA ASP A 407 16.94 -6.49 0.13
C ASP A 407 15.42 -6.22 0.19
N GLU A 408 14.88 -5.45 -0.76
CA GLU A 408 13.43 -5.21 -0.87
C GLU A 408 12.69 -6.47 -1.32
N TRP A 409 13.25 -7.23 -2.28
CA TRP A 409 12.72 -8.53 -2.66
C TRP A 409 12.74 -9.52 -1.49
N ALA A 410 13.83 -9.57 -0.72
CA ALA A 410 13.95 -10.40 0.47
C ALA A 410 12.96 -9.97 1.57
N ALA A 411 12.71 -8.66 1.72
CA ALA A 411 11.70 -8.14 2.63
C ALA A 411 10.29 -8.58 2.20
N LEU A 412 9.90 -8.37 0.94
CA LEU A 412 8.61 -8.80 0.42
C LEU A 412 8.35 -10.29 0.63
N ARG A 413 9.35 -11.14 0.37
CA ARG A 413 9.28 -12.60 0.57
C ARG A 413 8.96 -13.01 2.01
N LYS A 414 9.34 -12.20 3.00
CA LYS A 414 9.03 -12.44 4.41
C LYS A 414 7.61 -12.01 4.79
N ALA A 415 7.01 -11.09 4.05
CA ALA A 415 5.73 -10.48 4.41
C ALA A 415 4.56 -10.93 3.54
N VAL A 416 4.81 -11.39 2.32
CA VAL A 416 3.79 -11.74 1.33
C VAL A 416 3.94 -13.19 0.90
N ALA A 417 2.81 -13.88 0.83
CA ALA A 417 2.66 -15.06 -0.01
C ALA A 417 1.82 -14.65 -1.21
N VAL A 418 2.16 -15.08 -2.42
CA VAL A 418 1.35 -14.75 -3.59
C VAL A 418 0.04 -15.52 -3.54
N ARG A 419 -1.07 -14.79 -3.72
CA ARG A 419 -2.37 -15.42 -3.96
C ARG A 419 -2.35 -16.00 -5.38
N PRO A 420 -2.55 -17.33 -5.55
CA PRO A 420 -2.56 -17.97 -6.86
C PRO A 420 -3.72 -17.51 -7.73
#